data_AF-A0A950Q6N5-F1
#
_entry.id   AF-A0A950Q6N5-F1
#
_cell.length_a   1.000
_cell.length_b   1.000
_cell.length_c   1.000
_cell.angle_alpha   90.00
_cell.angle_beta   90.00
_cell.angle_gamma   90.00
#
_symmetry.space_group_name_H-M   'P 1'
#
loop_
_entity.id
_entity.type
_entity.pdbx_description
1 polymer ?
#
loop_
_entity_poly.entity_id
_entity_poly.type
_entity_poly.pdbx_seq_one_letter_code
_entity_poly.pdbx_strand_id
1 'polypeptide(L)'
;GFGKPKGIPVARDILDGIKAAGLDATAPASNAPNGVQQKYMMAVATQVVIPRLVATGKPFAMLYWSRDPDLSQHITKDSIGSLKPGINGPTGTAGIKDADDTLAALLAALKAKGLDKTTDVFVSADHGFSTIDRGGSTAPSASVAYTDVPKGDTPPGMLAIDLAVALGLPLTDPHTHQPVDYKTGKHPAFSSGFLGADPAKPDVMVIGNGGSDHIYLPGPDAKATAAKVVEALTQLDYVSGIFVDDDLGDIPGTLPMSAINMRGAAITPHPSMIVNFRSHLVPGCMPVLMCAASMADSSLVTGQGMHGTLNRADTRNFMAAIGPSFRRGYADPTPVSNADIAPTLAHILGINLPAKGGLTGRVATEALVGGKPVPFQARIRRSDAAANGQRTVLQYQEAAGRFYFDAGGFPGRTVGLTAK
;
A
#
# COMPACT_ATOMS: atom_id res chain seq x y z
N GLY A 1 19.40 7.77 0.01
CA GLY A 1 19.72 6.34 0.13
C GLY A 1 20.90 6.14 1.06
N PHE A 2 20.98 4.96 1.70
CA PHE A 2 22.06 4.54 2.60
C PHE A 2 23.46 4.88 2.06
N GLY A 3 24.33 5.45 2.91
CA GLY A 3 25.71 5.79 2.54
C GLY A 3 25.90 7.01 1.62
N LYS A 4 24.83 7.70 1.19
CA LYS A 4 24.92 8.91 0.35
C LYS A 4 24.91 10.20 1.20
N PRO A 5 25.49 11.32 0.72
CA PRO A 5 25.58 12.59 1.47
C PRO A 5 24.26 13.20 1.96
N LYS A 6 23.11 12.80 1.38
CA LYS A 6 21.75 13.20 1.78
C LYS A 6 20.90 12.02 2.28
N GLY A 7 21.54 10.90 2.61
CA GLY A 7 20.87 9.71 3.16
C GLY A 7 20.62 9.83 4.66
N ILE A 8 19.81 8.91 5.20
CA ILE A 8 19.71 8.73 6.65
C ILE A 8 21.10 8.38 7.17
N PRO A 9 21.63 9.10 8.18
CA PRO A 9 22.93 8.79 8.75
C PRO A 9 22.98 7.36 9.26
N VAL A 10 24.05 6.65 8.93
CA VAL A 10 24.32 5.30 9.42
C VAL A 10 25.28 5.41 10.58
N ALA A 11 25.07 4.63 11.64
CA ALA A 11 25.97 4.62 12.78
C ALA A 11 27.40 4.25 12.34
N ARG A 12 28.39 4.96 12.88
CA ARG A 12 29.79 4.85 12.43
C ARG A 12 30.36 3.44 12.61
N ASP A 13 30.02 2.79 13.70
CA ASP A 13 30.42 1.41 14.00
C ASP A 13 29.82 0.39 13.01
N ILE A 14 28.62 0.65 12.47
CA ILE A 14 28.06 -0.16 11.38
C ILE A 14 28.87 0.05 10.10
N LEU A 15 29.24 1.28 9.75
CA LEU A 15 30.08 1.57 8.58
C LEU A 15 31.45 0.91 8.68
N ASP A 16 32.07 0.98 9.87
CA ASP A 16 33.35 0.32 10.14
C ASP A 16 33.22 -1.20 10.02
N GLY A 17 32.11 -1.77 10.51
CA GLY A 17 31.80 -3.19 10.36
C GLY A 17 31.58 -3.62 8.91
N ILE A 18 30.89 -2.81 8.09
CA ILE A 18 30.72 -3.03 6.65
C ILE A 18 32.08 -3.09 5.96
N LYS A 19 32.96 -2.11 6.25
CA LYS A 19 34.32 -2.10 5.71
C LYS A 19 35.14 -3.31 6.16
N ALA A 20 35.06 -3.69 7.44
CA ALA A 20 35.76 -4.85 7.99
C ALA A 20 35.28 -6.17 7.39
N ALA A 21 34.01 -6.26 6.99
CA ALA A 21 33.44 -7.39 6.27
C ALA A 21 33.80 -7.41 4.77
N GLY A 22 34.55 -6.43 4.27
CA GLY A 22 34.91 -6.33 2.85
C GLY A 22 33.73 -5.94 1.95
N LEU A 23 32.70 -5.31 2.52
CA LEU A 23 31.53 -4.84 1.79
C LEU A 23 31.66 -3.36 1.44
N ASP A 24 31.01 -2.94 0.35
CA ASP A 24 30.98 -1.53 -0.05
C ASP A 24 30.19 -0.68 0.95
N ALA A 25 30.67 0.52 1.27
CA ALA A 25 29.97 1.45 2.16
C ALA A 25 28.67 2.01 1.56
N THR A 26 28.49 1.87 0.24
CA THR A 26 27.29 2.29 -0.48
C THR A 26 26.54 1.06 -0.95
N ALA A 27 25.24 1.00 -0.66
CA ALA A 27 24.40 -0.07 -1.16
C ALA A 27 24.31 -0.03 -2.70
N PRO A 28 24.30 -1.19 -3.38
CA PRO A 28 24.08 -1.26 -4.82
C PRO A 28 22.78 -0.56 -5.24
N ALA A 29 22.75 -0.08 -6.48
CA ALA A 29 21.52 0.44 -7.07
C ALA A 29 20.45 -0.67 -7.12
N SER A 30 19.19 -0.26 -6.98
CA SER A 30 18.09 -1.20 -7.06
C SER A 30 17.82 -1.63 -8.50
N ASN A 31 17.37 -2.87 -8.71
CA ASN A 31 17.05 -3.44 -10.01
C ASN A 31 15.80 -4.33 -9.93
N ALA A 32 15.34 -4.89 -11.06
CA ALA A 32 14.27 -5.88 -11.12
C ALA A 32 14.72 -7.10 -11.96
N PRO A 33 14.92 -8.29 -11.35
CA PRO A 33 14.82 -8.57 -9.91
C PRO A 33 15.89 -7.85 -9.07
N ASN A 34 15.63 -7.59 -7.79
CA ASN A 34 16.50 -6.77 -6.93
C ASN A 34 17.61 -7.58 -6.22
N GLY A 35 17.97 -8.75 -6.74
CA GLY A 35 18.87 -9.70 -6.10
C GLY A 35 20.26 -9.18 -5.71
N VAL A 36 20.86 -8.25 -6.46
CA VAL A 36 22.18 -7.70 -6.11
C VAL A 36 22.10 -6.89 -4.81
N GLN A 37 21.10 -6.00 -4.71
CA GLN A 37 20.90 -5.19 -3.51
C GLN A 37 20.47 -6.07 -2.33
N GLN A 38 19.63 -7.08 -2.56
CA GLN A 38 19.20 -8.02 -1.51
C GLN A 38 20.38 -8.81 -0.93
N LYS A 39 21.25 -9.36 -1.77
CA LYS A 39 22.46 -10.06 -1.33
C LYS A 39 23.38 -9.17 -0.52
N TYR A 40 23.54 -7.91 -0.94
CA TYR A 40 24.29 -6.92 -0.17
C TYR A 40 23.67 -6.67 1.21
N MET A 41 22.37 -6.38 1.27
CA MET A 41 21.66 -6.13 2.54
C MET A 41 21.71 -7.34 3.46
N MET A 42 21.63 -8.55 2.91
CA MET A 42 21.79 -9.79 3.65
C MET A 42 23.20 -9.98 4.21
N ALA A 43 24.23 -9.66 3.43
CA ALA A 43 25.60 -9.68 3.91
C ALA A 43 25.81 -8.68 5.06
N VAL A 44 25.29 -7.46 4.94
CA VAL A 44 25.33 -6.47 6.03
C VAL A 44 24.59 -6.98 7.27
N ALA A 45 23.39 -7.54 7.12
CA ALA A 45 22.62 -8.07 8.24
C ALA A 45 23.36 -9.19 8.98
N THR A 46 23.90 -10.17 8.24
CA THR A 46 24.46 -11.40 8.80
C THR A 46 25.92 -11.29 9.24
N GLN A 47 26.71 -10.43 8.59
CA GLN A 47 28.14 -10.26 8.87
C GLN A 47 28.43 -9.07 9.78
N VAL A 48 27.52 -8.08 9.85
CA VAL A 48 27.73 -6.86 10.63
C VAL A 48 26.69 -6.71 11.74
N VAL A 49 25.40 -6.64 11.38
CA VAL A 49 24.34 -6.27 12.34
C VAL A 49 24.11 -7.35 13.40
N ILE A 50 23.89 -8.61 12.99
CA ILE A 50 23.66 -9.71 13.93
C ILE A 50 24.87 -9.90 14.86
N PRO A 51 26.13 -10.01 14.37
CA PRO A 51 27.29 -10.14 15.25
C PRO A 51 27.44 -8.96 16.23
N ARG A 52 27.18 -7.74 15.77
CA ARG A 52 27.19 -6.54 16.62
C ARG A 52 26.15 -6.63 17.73
N LEU A 53 24.92 -7.05 17.43
CA LEU A 53 23.86 -7.21 18.43
C LEU A 53 24.19 -8.32 19.43
N VAL A 54 24.71 -9.45 18.96
CA VAL A 54 25.16 -10.57 19.82
C VAL A 54 26.26 -10.12 20.79
N ALA A 55 27.23 -9.34 20.31
CA ALA A 55 28.34 -8.84 21.13
C ALA A 55 27.89 -7.96 22.32
N THR A 56 26.68 -7.40 22.28
CA THR A 56 26.14 -6.64 23.41
C THR A 56 25.79 -7.49 24.62
N GLY A 57 25.59 -8.81 24.44
CA GLY A 57 25.11 -9.72 25.49
C GLY A 57 23.68 -9.42 25.98
N LYS A 58 22.92 -8.60 25.26
CA LYS A 58 21.55 -8.20 25.61
C LYS A 58 20.52 -8.77 24.63
N PRO A 59 19.26 -8.99 25.04
CA PRO A 59 18.16 -9.20 24.11
C PRO A 59 18.07 -8.06 23.10
N PHE A 60 17.71 -8.37 21.87
CA PHE A 60 17.59 -7.38 20.79
C PHE A 60 16.36 -7.63 19.93
N ALA A 61 15.92 -6.58 19.23
CA ALA A 61 14.97 -6.66 18.14
C ALA A 61 15.63 -6.15 16.85
N MET A 62 15.35 -6.79 15.72
CA MET A 62 15.86 -6.39 14.41
C MET A 62 14.72 -6.42 13.41
N LEU A 63 14.56 -5.32 12.66
CA LEU A 63 13.71 -5.27 11.47
C LEU A 63 14.59 -5.44 10.23
N TYR A 64 14.30 -6.47 9.44
CA TYR A 64 14.88 -6.62 8.10
C TYR A 64 13.79 -6.30 7.08
N TRP A 65 14.01 -5.27 6.27
CA TRP A 65 13.08 -4.87 5.22
C TRP A 65 13.59 -5.33 3.85
N SER A 66 12.91 -6.31 3.27
CA SER A 66 13.13 -6.75 1.89
C SER A 66 12.40 -5.82 0.93
N ARG A 67 13.07 -5.34 -0.12
CA ARG A 67 12.42 -4.52 -1.15
C ARG A 67 11.74 -5.35 -2.25
N ASP A 68 12.14 -6.61 -2.40
CA ASP A 68 11.39 -7.57 -3.21
C ASP A 68 10.31 -8.27 -2.41
N PRO A 69 9.18 -8.64 -3.04
CA PRO A 69 8.93 -8.55 -4.49
C PRO A 69 8.42 -7.20 -5.00
N ASP A 70 8.09 -6.25 -4.10
CA ASP A 70 7.47 -4.96 -4.44
C ASP A 70 8.13 -4.25 -5.64
N LEU A 71 9.42 -3.93 -5.54
CA LEU A 71 10.11 -3.22 -6.63
C LEU A 71 10.06 -4.01 -7.94
N SER A 72 10.36 -5.31 -7.87
CA SER A 72 10.36 -6.18 -9.05
C SER A 72 9.00 -6.22 -9.74
N GLN A 73 7.91 -6.18 -8.97
CA GLN A 73 6.56 -6.19 -9.51
C GLN A 73 6.11 -4.80 -10.01
N HIS A 74 6.54 -3.70 -9.38
CA HIS A 74 6.30 -2.34 -9.90
C HIS A 74 6.92 -2.15 -11.28
N ILE A 75 8.22 -2.44 -11.43
CA ILE A 75 8.94 -2.10 -12.66
C ILE A 75 9.14 -3.28 -13.60
N THR A 76 8.33 -4.35 -13.45
CA THR A 76 8.36 -5.50 -14.35
C THR A 76 8.16 -5.08 -15.80
N LYS A 77 8.79 -5.82 -16.72
CA LYS A 77 8.65 -5.64 -18.17
C LYS A 77 8.08 -6.89 -18.84
N ASP A 78 7.64 -7.87 -18.04
CA ASP A 78 7.27 -9.20 -18.52
C ASP A 78 6.04 -9.18 -19.45
N SER A 79 5.17 -8.16 -19.33
CA SER A 79 3.96 -8.02 -20.16
C SER A 79 3.46 -6.58 -20.31
N ILE A 80 4.32 -5.64 -20.68
CA ILE A 80 3.88 -4.25 -20.94
C ILE A 80 2.72 -4.23 -21.96
N GLY A 81 1.63 -3.58 -21.60
CA GLY A 81 0.39 -3.51 -22.40
C GLY A 81 -0.52 -4.75 -22.30
N SER A 82 -0.20 -5.71 -21.43
CA SER A 82 -0.99 -6.93 -21.23
C SER A 82 -1.11 -7.29 -19.74
N LEU A 83 -2.31 -7.73 -19.32
CA LEU A 83 -2.56 -8.18 -17.95
C LEU A 83 -1.90 -9.53 -17.62
N LYS A 84 -1.31 -10.21 -18.61
CA LYS A 84 -0.66 -11.52 -18.45
C LYS A 84 0.76 -11.54 -19.04
N PRO A 85 1.74 -12.10 -18.32
CA PRO A 85 1.63 -12.62 -16.94
C PRO A 85 1.46 -11.57 -15.83
N GLY A 86 1.61 -10.27 -16.14
CA GLY A 86 1.49 -9.19 -15.17
C GLY A 86 2.53 -9.31 -14.06
N ILE A 87 2.11 -9.02 -12.83
CA ILE A 87 2.97 -9.08 -11.62
C ILE A 87 3.43 -10.50 -11.26
N ASN A 88 2.84 -11.52 -11.89
CA ASN A 88 3.15 -12.94 -11.66
C ASN A 88 4.09 -13.50 -12.73
N GLY A 89 4.72 -12.63 -13.53
CA GLY A 89 5.72 -13.02 -14.52
C GLY A 89 7.04 -13.49 -13.90
N PRO A 90 8.02 -13.88 -14.76
CA PRO A 90 9.34 -14.31 -14.32
C PRO A 90 10.05 -13.32 -13.38
N THR A 91 9.91 -12.01 -13.60
CA THR A 91 10.54 -10.97 -12.79
C THR A 91 9.94 -10.92 -11.39
N GLY A 92 8.61 -10.93 -11.25
CA GLY A 92 7.93 -10.98 -9.95
C GLY A 92 8.22 -12.28 -9.21
N THR A 93 8.22 -13.41 -9.92
CA THR A 93 8.57 -14.73 -9.36
C THR A 93 10.02 -14.76 -8.85
N ALA A 94 10.96 -14.16 -9.59
CA ALA A 94 12.34 -14.04 -9.15
C ALA A 94 12.46 -13.14 -7.89
N GLY A 95 11.69 -12.06 -7.80
CA GLY A 95 11.64 -11.23 -6.59
C GLY A 95 11.11 -11.99 -5.36
N ILE A 96 10.08 -12.83 -5.53
CA ILE A 96 9.57 -13.69 -4.44
C ILE A 96 10.67 -14.68 -4.01
N LYS A 97 11.37 -15.28 -4.97
CA LYS A 97 12.50 -16.17 -4.68
C LYS A 97 13.63 -15.44 -3.95
N ASP A 98 13.95 -14.21 -4.34
CA ASP A 98 14.98 -13.40 -3.66
C ASP A 98 14.59 -13.12 -2.20
N ALA A 99 13.30 -12.89 -1.91
CA ALA A 99 12.80 -12.73 -0.54
C ALA A 99 12.84 -14.04 0.27
N ASP A 100 12.53 -15.19 -0.35
CA ASP A 100 12.62 -16.51 0.27
C ASP A 100 14.07 -16.90 0.60
N ASP A 101 15.00 -16.75 -0.36
CA ASP A 101 16.43 -17.00 -0.16
C ASP A 101 17.01 -16.12 0.97
N THR A 102 16.54 -14.87 1.04
CA THR A 102 16.86 -13.90 2.09
C THR A 102 16.40 -14.38 3.47
N LEU A 103 15.16 -14.85 3.59
CA LEU A 103 14.64 -15.42 4.85
C LEU A 103 15.43 -16.66 5.26
N ALA A 104 15.71 -17.56 4.32
CA ALA A 104 16.51 -18.77 4.57
C ALA A 104 17.91 -18.42 5.10
N ALA A 105 18.58 -17.42 4.50
CA ALA A 105 19.89 -16.94 4.94
C ALA A 105 19.86 -16.34 6.35
N LEU A 106 18.83 -15.56 6.70
CA LEU A 106 18.66 -15.02 8.06
C LEU A 106 18.50 -16.14 9.10
N LEU A 107 17.63 -17.12 8.82
CA LEU A 107 17.41 -18.25 9.73
C LEU A 107 18.69 -19.08 9.90
N ALA A 108 19.45 -19.30 8.82
CA ALA A 108 20.74 -19.97 8.89
C ALA A 108 21.77 -19.20 9.72
N ALA A 109 21.82 -17.87 9.58
CA ALA A 109 22.71 -17.02 10.36
C ALA A 109 22.37 -17.02 11.86
N LEU A 110 21.07 -16.97 12.21
CA LEU A 110 20.63 -17.12 13.60
C LEU A 110 21.06 -18.47 14.17
N LYS A 111 20.85 -19.56 13.43
CA LYS A 111 21.29 -20.90 13.82
C LYS A 111 22.80 -21.01 14.01
N ALA A 112 23.59 -20.43 13.10
CA ALA A 112 25.06 -20.42 13.20
C ALA A 112 25.57 -19.66 14.43
N LYS A 113 24.78 -18.74 14.97
CA LYS A 113 25.06 -18.02 16.23
C LYS A 113 24.41 -18.67 17.46
N GLY A 114 23.75 -19.82 17.31
CA GLY A 114 23.05 -20.51 18.39
C GLY A 114 21.80 -19.78 18.90
N LEU A 115 21.21 -18.91 18.08
CA LEU A 115 20.04 -18.07 18.41
C LEU A 115 18.71 -18.65 17.92
N ASP A 116 18.72 -19.71 17.12
CA ASP A 116 17.53 -20.31 16.50
C ASP A 116 16.51 -20.85 17.52
N LYS A 117 16.98 -21.21 18.72
CA LYS A 117 16.12 -21.72 19.80
C LYS A 117 15.55 -20.61 20.71
N THR A 118 16.06 -19.39 20.59
CA THR A 118 15.74 -18.26 21.50
C THR A 118 15.21 -17.04 20.77
N THR A 119 15.18 -17.07 19.43
CA THR A 119 14.69 -15.97 18.60
C THR A 119 13.32 -16.30 18.03
N ASP A 120 12.38 -15.39 18.23
CA ASP A 120 11.12 -15.36 17.49
C ASP A 120 11.28 -14.48 16.24
N VAL A 121 10.85 -15.01 15.09
CA VAL A 121 10.90 -14.36 13.78
C VAL A 121 9.47 -14.21 13.27
N PHE A 122 9.05 -12.96 13.05
CA PHE A 122 7.78 -12.64 12.42
C PHE A 122 8.04 -12.17 11.00
N VAL A 123 7.39 -12.79 10.02
CA VAL A 123 7.46 -12.46 8.60
C VAL A 123 6.13 -11.87 8.19
N SER A 124 6.14 -10.71 7.57
CA SER A 124 4.94 -10.05 7.06
C SER A 124 5.22 -9.33 5.75
N ALA A 125 4.17 -9.05 4.99
CA ALA A 125 4.16 -8.02 3.96
C ALA A 125 3.50 -6.75 4.52
N ASP A 126 3.95 -5.59 4.07
CA ASP A 126 3.31 -4.31 4.36
C ASP A 126 1.97 -4.16 3.63
N HIS A 127 1.89 -4.66 2.40
CA HIS A 127 0.67 -4.74 1.60
C HIS A 127 0.68 -5.97 0.66
N GLY A 128 -0.47 -6.25 0.04
CA GLY A 128 -0.58 -7.10 -1.13
C GLY A 128 -0.30 -6.35 -2.43
N PHE A 129 -0.74 -6.88 -3.57
CA PHE A 129 -0.35 -6.32 -4.88
C PHE A 129 -1.33 -6.67 -6.01
N SER A 130 -1.43 -5.80 -7.00
CA SER A 130 -2.29 -5.94 -8.19
C SER A 130 -1.57 -5.58 -9.48
N THR A 131 -1.98 -6.17 -10.61
CA THR A 131 -1.52 -5.74 -11.94
C THR A 131 -2.22 -4.44 -12.32
N ILE A 132 -1.51 -3.48 -12.92
CA ILE A 132 -2.12 -2.25 -13.42
C ILE A 132 -2.95 -2.58 -14.67
N ASP A 133 -4.21 -2.13 -14.68
CA ASP A 133 -5.05 -2.04 -15.87
C ASP A 133 -5.58 -0.61 -16.01
N ARG A 134 -5.10 0.12 -17.02
CA ARG A 134 -5.53 1.49 -17.32
C ARG A 134 -6.63 1.54 -18.39
N GLY A 135 -6.99 0.41 -18.95
CA GLY A 135 -7.94 0.32 -20.04
C GLY A 135 -9.40 0.35 -19.59
N GLY A 136 -10.30 0.46 -20.58
CA GLY A 136 -11.73 0.22 -20.39
C GLY A 136 -12.45 1.23 -19.48
N SER A 137 -11.86 2.40 -19.28
CA SER A 137 -12.51 3.56 -18.69
C SER A 137 -13.32 4.31 -19.74
N THR A 138 -14.48 4.81 -19.35
CA THR A 138 -15.36 5.68 -20.16
C THR A 138 -15.28 7.15 -19.73
N ALA A 139 -14.40 7.46 -18.77
CA ALA A 139 -14.22 8.82 -18.29
C ALA A 139 -13.61 9.76 -19.35
N PRO A 140 -13.76 11.09 -19.20
CA PRO A 140 -13.22 12.08 -20.14
C PRO A 140 -11.71 11.89 -20.44
N SER A 141 -10.90 11.61 -19.42
CA SER A 141 -9.46 11.38 -19.53
C SER A 141 -9.09 10.18 -20.42
N ALA A 142 -9.96 9.17 -20.54
CA ALA A 142 -9.75 8.02 -21.42
C ALA A 142 -10.14 8.30 -22.89
N SER A 143 -10.86 9.41 -23.14
CA SER A 143 -11.40 9.76 -24.46
C SER A 143 -10.46 10.65 -25.29
N VAL A 144 -9.33 11.07 -24.73
CA VAL A 144 -8.32 11.92 -25.38
C VAL A 144 -7.11 11.06 -25.78
N ALA A 145 -6.48 11.40 -26.89
CA ALA A 145 -5.21 10.77 -27.29
C ALA A 145 -4.03 11.55 -26.70
N TYR A 146 -3.09 10.83 -26.08
CA TYR A 146 -1.84 11.39 -25.54
C TYR A 146 -0.66 10.82 -26.32
N THR A 147 0.44 11.57 -26.40
CA THR A 147 1.62 11.17 -27.19
C THR A 147 2.39 9.99 -26.60
N ASP A 148 2.30 9.82 -25.28
CA ASP A 148 3.08 8.89 -24.46
C ASP A 148 2.22 7.89 -23.68
N VAL A 149 0.90 7.89 -23.89
CA VAL A 149 -0.04 6.94 -23.29
C VAL A 149 -0.56 5.98 -24.37
N PRO A 150 -0.54 4.66 -24.13
CA PRO A 150 -1.15 3.70 -25.04
C PRO A 150 -2.61 4.03 -25.35
N LYS A 151 -3.04 3.77 -26.59
CA LYS A 151 -4.41 4.04 -27.01
C LYS A 151 -5.41 3.25 -26.18
N GLY A 152 -6.34 3.95 -25.53
CA GLY A 152 -7.41 3.36 -24.71
C GLY A 152 -7.07 3.27 -23.21
N ASP A 153 -5.83 3.58 -22.83
CA ASP A 153 -5.42 3.70 -21.42
C ASP A 153 -5.66 5.12 -20.90
N THR A 154 -5.95 5.24 -19.61
CA THR A 154 -5.96 6.54 -18.91
C THR A 154 -4.54 7.09 -18.70
N PRO A 155 -4.36 8.42 -18.74
CA PRO A 155 -3.07 9.05 -18.48
C PRO A 155 -2.74 9.10 -16.98
N PRO A 156 -1.47 9.32 -16.59
CA PRO A 156 -1.14 9.88 -15.29
C PRO A 156 -1.94 11.15 -15.01
N GLY A 157 -2.54 11.27 -13.83
CA GLY A 157 -3.36 12.40 -13.40
C GLY A 157 -4.80 12.32 -13.90
N MET A 158 -5.26 11.13 -14.27
CA MET A 158 -6.61 10.90 -14.79
C MET A 158 -7.69 11.46 -13.86
N LEU A 159 -7.53 11.30 -12.54
CA LEU A 159 -8.52 11.80 -11.59
C LEU A 159 -8.56 13.33 -11.56
N ALA A 160 -7.39 13.97 -11.60
CA ALA A 160 -7.29 15.42 -11.64
C ALA A 160 -7.90 16.01 -12.92
N ILE A 161 -7.67 15.36 -14.06
CA ILE A 161 -8.26 15.73 -15.35
C ILE A 161 -9.78 15.60 -15.29
N ASP A 162 -10.29 14.46 -14.82
CA ASP A 162 -11.73 14.20 -14.82
C ASP A 162 -12.49 15.10 -13.85
N LEU A 163 -11.90 15.41 -12.70
CA LEU A 163 -12.46 16.42 -11.79
C LEU A 163 -12.39 17.83 -12.37
N ALA A 164 -11.32 18.19 -13.11
CA ALA A 164 -11.23 19.49 -13.77
C ALA A 164 -12.31 19.66 -14.83
N VAL A 165 -12.60 18.59 -15.58
CA VAL A 165 -13.70 18.53 -16.55
C VAL A 165 -15.05 18.66 -15.85
N ALA A 166 -15.31 17.84 -14.83
CA ALA A 166 -16.60 17.81 -14.14
C ALA A 166 -16.93 19.11 -13.40
N LEU A 167 -15.92 19.76 -12.81
CA LEU A 167 -16.08 21.01 -12.06
C LEU A 167 -15.92 22.26 -12.93
N GLY A 168 -15.46 22.12 -14.18
CA GLY A 168 -15.18 23.24 -15.07
C GLY A 168 -14.02 24.12 -14.60
N LEU A 169 -13.03 23.54 -13.91
CA LEU A 169 -11.91 24.27 -13.31
C LEU A 169 -10.64 24.17 -14.18
N PRO A 170 -9.78 25.22 -14.21
CA PRO A 170 -8.44 25.12 -14.78
C PRO A 170 -7.61 24.08 -14.02
N LEU A 171 -6.74 23.37 -14.73
CA LEU A 171 -5.82 22.38 -14.16
C LEU A 171 -4.38 22.88 -14.29
N THR A 172 -3.63 22.84 -13.18
CA THR A 172 -2.20 23.15 -13.13
C THR A 172 -1.42 21.95 -12.61
N ASP A 173 -0.28 21.67 -13.24
CA ASP A 173 0.66 20.64 -12.77
C ASP A 173 1.46 21.19 -11.58
N PRO A 174 1.40 20.54 -10.40
CA PRO A 174 2.07 21.02 -9.19
C PRO A 174 3.60 20.86 -9.22
N HIS A 175 4.14 20.05 -10.13
CA HIS A 175 5.57 19.84 -10.30
C HIS A 175 6.19 20.86 -11.25
N THR A 176 5.53 21.13 -12.38
CA THR A 176 6.03 22.07 -13.39
C THR A 176 5.52 23.50 -13.17
N HIS A 177 4.48 23.66 -12.34
CA HIS A 177 3.73 24.90 -12.13
C HIS A 177 3.13 25.48 -13.42
N GLN A 178 2.91 24.63 -14.44
CA GLN A 178 2.35 25.04 -15.73
C GLN A 178 0.88 24.58 -15.86
N PRO A 179 0.04 25.34 -16.57
CA PRO A 179 -1.29 24.89 -16.95
C PRO A 179 -1.24 23.60 -17.77
N VAL A 180 -2.16 22.67 -17.48
CA VAL A 180 -2.32 21.41 -18.22
C VAL A 180 -3.52 21.55 -19.17
N ASP A 181 -3.24 21.64 -20.46
CA ASP A 181 -4.27 21.60 -21.49
C ASP A 181 -4.66 20.16 -21.83
N TYR A 182 -5.47 19.56 -20.96
CA TYR A 182 -5.92 18.17 -21.10
C TYR A 182 -6.77 17.90 -22.34
N LYS A 183 -7.29 18.94 -23.01
CA LYS A 183 -8.07 18.81 -24.24
C LYS A 183 -7.18 18.52 -25.46
N THR A 184 -5.90 18.86 -25.39
CA THR A 184 -4.92 18.64 -26.46
C THR A 184 -3.99 17.45 -26.18
N GLY A 185 -4.37 16.57 -25.25
CA GLY A 185 -3.58 15.39 -24.92
C GLY A 185 -2.36 15.68 -24.05
N LYS A 186 -2.40 16.75 -23.25
CA LYS A 186 -1.43 16.96 -22.16
C LYS A 186 -1.98 16.41 -20.85
N HIS A 187 -1.11 15.96 -19.97
CA HIS A 187 -1.47 15.48 -18.64
C HIS A 187 -0.40 15.90 -17.61
N PRO A 188 -0.71 15.84 -16.29
CA PRO A 188 0.30 16.11 -15.26
C PRO A 188 1.47 15.12 -15.29
N ALA A 189 2.67 15.57 -14.91
CA ALA A 189 3.89 14.75 -14.94
C ALA A 189 3.90 13.60 -13.91
N PHE A 190 3.32 13.82 -12.73
CA PHE A 190 3.36 12.88 -11.59
C PHE A 190 1.99 12.65 -10.95
N SER A 191 0.96 12.43 -11.76
CA SER A 191 -0.37 12.00 -11.31
C SER A 191 -1.13 12.95 -10.37
N SER A 192 -0.63 14.16 -10.16
CA SER A 192 -1.19 15.12 -9.21
C SER A 192 -1.58 16.40 -9.95
N GLY A 193 -2.61 17.09 -9.46
CA GLY A 193 -3.14 18.28 -10.11
C GLY A 193 -3.75 19.28 -9.15
N PHE A 194 -3.54 20.56 -9.42
CA PHE A 194 -4.15 21.69 -8.72
C PHE A 194 -5.26 22.26 -9.60
N LEU A 195 -6.49 22.22 -9.10
CA LEU A 195 -7.67 22.71 -9.80
C LEU A 195 -8.09 24.03 -9.19
N GLY A 196 -8.30 25.04 -10.02
CA GLY A 196 -8.74 26.36 -9.61
C GLY A 196 -8.15 27.50 -10.43
N ALA A 197 -8.65 28.71 -10.22
CA ALA A 197 -8.20 29.90 -10.96
C ALA A 197 -6.78 30.35 -10.57
N ASP A 198 -6.41 30.17 -9.28
CA ASP A 198 -5.09 30.52 -8.75
C ASP A 198 -4.36 29.23 -8.30
N PRO A 199 -3.28 28.81 -8.99
CA PRO A 199 -2.56 27.60 -8.59
C PRO A 199 -1.80 27.72 -7.27
N ALA A 200 -1.59 28.93 -6.73
CA ALA A 200 -1.06 29.12 -5.38
C ALA A 200 -2.14 28.95 -4.29
N LYS A 201 -3.42 28.98 -4.67
CA LYS A 201 -4.59 28.81 -3.80
C LYS A 201 -5.65 27.95 -4.52
N PRO A 202 -5.34 26.68 -4.83
CA PRO A 202 -6.26 25.83 -5.57
C PRO A 202 -7.54 25.57 -4.77
N ASP A 203 -8.66 25.40 -5.49
CA ASP A 203 -9.94 25.01 -4.92
C ASP A 203 -9.95 23.52 -4.53
N VAL A 204 -9.29 22.69 -5.37
CA VAL A 204 -9.15 21.24 -5.17
C VAL A 204 -7.72 20.82 -5.51
N MET A 205 -7.09 20.05 -4.63
CA MET A 205 -5.80 19.42 -4.90
C MET A 205 -6.00 17.91 -4.99
N VAL A 206 -5.60 17.30 -6.09
CA VAL A 206 -5.56 15.85 -6.26
C VAL A 206 -4.11 15.40 -6.18
N ILE A 207 -3.82 14.49 -5.26
CA ILE A 207 -2.48 13.93 -5.03
C ILE A 207 -2.53 12.44 -5.36
N GLY A 208 -1.83 12.09 -6.45
CA GLY A 208 -1.77 10.72 -6.95
C GLY A 208 -1.06 9.78 -5.98
N ASN A 209 -1.65 8.61 -5.69
CA ASN A 209 -1.08 7.62 -4.77
C ASN A 209 -1.18 6.17 -5.29
N GLY A 210 -1.29 5.98 -6.61
CA GLY A 210 -1.32 4.65 -7.23
C GLY A 210 -2.74 4.08 -7.26
N GLY A 211 -3.03 3.03 -6.47
CA GLY A 211 -4.35 2.40 -6.41
C GLY A 211 -5.44 3.24 -5.72
N SER A 212 -5.06 4.35 -5.13
CA SER A 212 -5.96 5.36 -4.58
C SER A 212 -5.35 6.74 -4.74
N ASP A 213 -6.20 7.76 -4.65
CA ASP A 213 -5.79 9.16 -4.66
C ASP A 213 -6.33 9.90 -3.45
N HIS A 214 -5.61 10.94 -3.05
CA HIS A 214 -5.97 11.82 -1.94
C HIS A 214 -6.43 13.18 -2.48
N ILE A 215 -7.56 13.67 -1.97
CA ILE A 215 -8.09 14.99 -2.32
C ILE A 215 -8.01 15.91 -1.11
N TYR A 216 -7.49 17.12 -1.31
CA TYR A 216 -7.48 18.19 -0.30
C TYR A 216 -8.33 19.36 -0.78
N LEU A 217 -9.15 19.89 0.12
CA LEU A 217 -10.01 21.05 -0.09
C LEU A 217 -9.56 22.17 0.85
N PRO A 218 -8.58 23.02 0.45
CA PRO A 218 -7.98 24.00 1.36
C PRO A 218 -8.83 25.27 1.54
N GLY A 219 -9.86 25.47 0.71
CA GLY A 219 -10.73 26.65 0.75
C GLY A 219 -11.76 26.64 1.88
N PRO A 220 -12.31 27.82 2.25
CA PRO A 220 -13.29 27.94 3.33
C PRO A 220 -14.63 27.24 3.05
N ASP A 221 -14.97 27.01 1.77
CA ASP A 221 -16.21 26.35 1.33
C ASP A 221 -16.07 24.82 1.18
N ALA A 222 -15.12 24.21 1.88
CA ALA A 222 -14.76 22.80 1.74
C ALA A 222 -15.96 21.84 1.76
N LYS A 223 -16.98 22.07 2.59
CA LYS A 223 -18.19 21.21 2.65
C LYS A 223 -19.01 21.27 1.36
N ALA A 224 -19.20 22.46 0.78
CA ALA A 224 -19.95 22.61 -0.46
C ALA A 224 -19.15 22.05 -1.65
N THR A 225 -17.85 22.28 -1.68
CA THR A 225 -16.94 21.70 -2.69
C THR A 225 -16.90 20.17 -2.57
N ALA A 226 -16.90 19.62 -1.35
CA ALA A 226 -16.91 18.19 -1.11
C ALA A 226 -18.12 17.50 -1.74
N ALA A 227 -19.33 18.06 -1.57
CA ALA A 227 -20.54 17.49 -2.19
C ALA A 227 -20.43 17.42 -3.73
N LYS A 228 -19.92 18.48 -4.37
CA LYS A 228 -19.73 18.53 -5.83
C LYS A 228 -18.66 17.55 -6.31
N VAL A 229 -17.56 17.43 -5.57
CA VAL A 229 -16.49 16.47 -5.86
C VAL A 229 -17.03 15.05 -5.76
N VAL A 230 -17.75 14.69 -4.69
CA VAL A 230 -18.36 13.36 -4.54
C VAL A 230 -19.34 13.06 -5.67
N GLU A 231 -20.20 14.02 -6.03
CA GLU A 231 -21.13 13.88 -7.15
C GLU A 231 -20.38 13.52 -8.44
N ALA A 232 -19.30 14.23 -8.77
CA ALA A 232 -18.46 13.94 -9.93
C ALA A 232 -17.79 12.55 -9.82
N LEU A 233 -17.17 12.23 -8.68
CA LEU A 233 -16.48 10.96 -8.44
C LEU A 233 -17.40 9.75 -8.64
N THR A 234 -18.65 9.84 -8.20
CA THR A 234 -19.60 8.72 -8.32
C THR A 234 -19.96 8.38 -9.76
N GLN A 235 -19.73 9.29 -10.72
CA GLN A 235 -19.97 9.05 -12.15
C GLN A 235 -18.78 8.36 -12.84
N LEU A 236 -17.59 8.42 -12.26
CA LEU A 236 -16.38 7.86 -12.86
C LEU A 236 -16.40 6.33 -12.70
N ASP A 237 -16.28 5.61 -13.81
CA ASP A 237 -16.45 4.15 -13.84
C ASP A 237 -15.26 3.39 -13.23
N TYR A 238 -14.09 4.03 -13.16
CA TYR A 238 -12.89 3.52 -12.51
C TYR A 238 -12.81 3.85 -11.01
N VAL A 239 -13.73 4.67 -10.47
CA VAL A 239 -13.84 4.87 -9.02
C VAL A 239 -14.61 3.71 -8.40
N SER A 240 -14.08 3.20 -7.29
CA SER A 240 -14.73 2.14 -6.52
C SER A 240 -15.02 2.55 -5.08
N GLY A 241 -14.32 3.46 -4.43
CA GLY A 241 -14.72 3.83 -3.05
C GLY A 241 -14.40 5.27 -2.75
N ILE A 242 -15.23 5.89 -1.92
CA ILE A 242 -15.03 7.27 -1.52
C ILE A 242 -15.12 7.34 0.00
N PHE A 243 -14.03 7.80 0.61
CA PHE A 243 -13.94 8.03 2.05
C PHE A 243 -13.73 9.52 2.30
N VAL A 244 -14.58 10.14 3.11
CA VAL A 244 -14.54 11.58 3.39
C VAL A 244 -14.07 11.84 4.81
N ASP A 245 -13.35 12.93 5.03
CA ASP A 245 -13.04 13.39 6.38
C ASP A 245 -14.34 13.55 7.17
N ASP A 246 -14.39 12.94 8.35
CA ASP A 246 -15.52 12.98 9.27
C ASP A 246 -16.06 14.41 9.51
N ASP A 247 -15.20 15.44 9.50
CA ASP A 247 -15.59 16.82 9.81
C ASP A 247 -16.35 17.50 8.64
N LEU A 248 -16.30 16.91 7.43
CA LEU A 248 -17.11 17.33 6.29
C LEU A 248 -18.58 16.90 6.43
N GLY A 249 -18.87 15.94 7.31
CA GLY A 249 -20.19 15.38 7.53
C GLY A 249 -20.56 14.28 6.53
N ASP A 250 -21.77 13.74 6.68
CA ASP A 250 -22.25 12.63 5.85
C ASP A 250 -22.58 13.11 4.44
N ILE A 251 -21.90 12.55 3.44
CA ILE A 251 -22.17 12.76 2.02
C ILE A 251 -22.64 11.43 1.41
N PRO A 252 -23.84 11.35 0.80
CA PRO A 252 -24.33 10.11 0.21
C PRO A 252 -23.36 9.52 -0.82
N GLY A 253 -23.19 8.20 -0.79
CA GLY A 253 -22.19 7.47 -1.59
C GLY A 253 -20.84 7.27 -0.89
N THR A 254 -20.62 7.86 0.28
CA THR A 254 -19.31 7.87 0.97
C THR A 254 -19.36 7.24 2.37
N LEU A 255 -18.23 6.71 2.83
CA LEU A 255 -18.02 6.37 4.24
C LEU A 255 -17.07 7.39 4.90
N PRO A 256 -17.13 7.61 6.23
CA PRO A 256 -16.15 8.46 6.89
C PRO A 256 -14.76 7.80 6.89
N MET A 257 -13.69 8.60 6.85
CA MET A 257 -12.31 8.11 6.93
C MET A 257 -12.01 7.36 8.24
N SER A 258 -12.71 7.67 9.33
CA SER A 258 -12.68 6.86 10.55
C SER A 258 -13.13 5.41 10.35
N ALA A 259 -13.97 5.11 9.35
CA ALA A 259 -14.37 3.74 9.03
C ALA A 259 -13.22 2.87 8.52
N ILE A 260 -12.16 3.50 7.98
CA ILE A 260 -10.96 2.82 7.48
C ILE A 260 -9.71 3.14 8.32
N ASN A 261 -9.88 3.57 9.58
CA ASN A 261 -8.80 3.93 10.49
C ASN A 261 -7.87 5.04 9.97
N MET A 262 -8.36 5.94 9.11
CA MET A 262 -7.59 7.06 8.55
C MET A 262 -7.78 8.39 9.32
N ARG A 263 -8.35 8.34 10.54
CA ARG A 263 -8.48 9.49 11.44
C ARG A 263 -7.65 9.25 12.70
N GLY A 264 -6.49 9.91 12.80
CA GLY A 264 -5.54 9.70 13.90
C GLY A 264 -4.70 10.93 14.22
N ALA A 265 -3.72 10.79 15.10
CA ALA A 265 -2.86 11.89 15.57
C ALA A 265 -1.59 12.09 14.71
N ALA A 266 -1.61 11.66 13.44
CA ALA A 266 -0.48 11.86 12.53
C ALA A 266 -0.28 13.36 12.26
N ILE A 267 0.99 13.80 12.24
CA ILE A 267 1.37 15.20 11.99
C ILE A 267 1.31 15.59 10.50
N THR A 268 1.16 14.60 9.62
CA THR A 268 1.01 14.83 8.18
C THR A 268 -0.35 15.46 7.90
N PRO A 269 -0.46 16.31 6.86
CA PRO A 269 -1.76 16.82 6.43
C PRO A 269 -2.75 15.68 6.20
N HIS A 270 -3.97 15.84 6.73
CA HIS A 270 -5.05 14.88 6.54
C HIS A 270 -5.80 15.25 5.26
N PRO A 271 -6.01 14.30 4.34
CA PRO A 271 -6.79 14.59 3.14
C PRO A 271 -8.26 14.80 3.51
N SER A 272 -8.93 15.64 2.72
CA SER A 272 -10.38 15.81 2.81
C SER A 272 -11.12 14.57 2.31
N MET A 273 -10.54 13.83 1.37
CA MET A 273 -11.09 12.58 0.86
C MET A 273 -10.00 11.60 0.40
N ILE A 274 -10.32 10.31 0.43
CA ILE A 274 -9.56 9.23 -0.18
C ILE A 274 -10.44 8.55 -1.22
N VAL A 275 -9.94 8.42 -2.44
CA VAL A 275 -10.62 7.79 -3.57
C VAL A 275 -9.95 6.45 -3.88
N ASN A 276 -10.67 5.35 -3.66
CA ASN A 276 -10.22 4.00 -3.98
C ASN A 276 -10.62 3.63 -5.42
N PHE A 277 -9.70 3.04 -6.18
CA PHE A 277 -9.96 2.70 -7.58
C PHE A 277 -10.49 1.28 -7.82
N ARG A 278 -11.10 1.09 -8.99
CA ARG A 278 -11.70 -0.14 -9.46
C ARG A 278 -10.67 -1.24 -9.65
N SER A 279 -11.06 -2.46 -9.33
CA SER A 279 -10.32 -3.68 -9.60
C SER A 279 -11.23 -4.79 -10.13
N HIS A 280 -10.64 -5.74 -10.86
CA HIS A 280 -11.29 -6.97 -11.31
C HIS A 280 -10.30 -8.13 -11.35
N LEU A 281 -10.81 -9.36 -11.48
CA LEU A 281 -9.96 -10.52 -11.64
C LEU A 281 -9.45 -10.62 -13.09
N VAL A 282 -8.18 -10.93 -13.27
CA VAL A 282 -7.58 -11.29 -14.56
C VAL A 282 -8.10 -12.68 -14.96
N PRO A 283 -8.84 -12.82 -16.08
CA PRO A 283 -9.45 -14.09 -16.47
C PRO A 283 -8.42 -15.22 -16.63
N GLY A 284 -8.65 -16.39 -16.04
CA GLY A 284 -7.76 -17.55 -16.16
C GLY A 284 -6.39 -17.40 -15.48
N CYS A 285 -6.24 -16.46 -14.55
CA CYS A 285 -5.08 -16.38 -13.66
C CYS A 285 -5.36 -17.15 -12.36
N MET A 286 -4.34 -17.82 -11.83
CA MET A 286 -4.37 -18.49 -10.51
C MET A 286 -3.02 -18.31 -9.78
N PRO A 287 -3.01 -18.26 -8.43
CA PRO A 287 -4.17 -18.30 -7.53
C PRO A 287 -4.93 -16.96 -7.49
N VAL A 288 -6.27 -17.02 -7.33
CA VAL A 288 -7.18 -15.85 -7.40
C VAL A 288 -6.72 -14.63 -6.60
N LEU A 289 -6.13 -14.84 -5.42
CA LEU A 289 -5.68 -13.78 -4.53
C LEU A 289 -4.48 -12.97 -5.06
N MET A 290 -3.79 -13.46 -6.08
CA MET A 290 -2.68 -12.77 -6.75
C MET A 290 -3.05 -12.33 -8.17
N CYS A 291 -4.35 -12.37 -8.52
CA CYS A 291 -4.84 -12.20 -9.88
C CYS A 291 -5.74 -10.99 -10.04
N ALA A 292 -5.70 -10.03 -9.11
CA ALA A 292 -6.37 -8.76 -9.30
C ALA A 292 -5.60 -7.91 -10.32
N ALA A 293 -6.36 -7.24 -11.17
CA ALA A 293 -5.93 -6.06 -11.87
C ALA A 293 -6.69 -4.85 -11.33
N SER A 294 -6.03 -3.70 -11.26
CA SER A 294 -6.58 -2.46 -10.72
C SER A 294 -6.20 -1.25 -11.56
N MET A 295 -7.12 -0.31 -11.66
CA MET A 295 -6.79 1.04 -12.10
C MET A 295 -5.79 1.67 -11.12
N ALA A 296 -4.81 2.40 -11.65
CA ALA A 296 -3.79 3.05 -10.84
C ALA A 296 -3.34 4.38 -11.45
N ASP A 297 -3.50 5.46 -10.68
CA ASP A 297 -2.97 6.77 -11.06
C ASP A 297 -1.49 6.88 -10.66
N SER A 298 -0.61 6.73 -11.66
CA SER A 298 0.85 6.73 -11.50
C SER A 298 1.55 7.03 -12.82
N SER A 299 2.88 6.91 -12.89
CA SER A 299 3.61 6.90 -14.17
C SER A 299 3.82 5.49 -14.75
N LEU A 300 3.38 4.44 -14.06
CA LEU A 300 3.54 3.04 -14.51
C LEU A 300 2.40 2.65 -15.45
N VAL A 301 2.62 1.66 -16.32
CA VAL A 301 1.69 1.32 -17.41
C VAL A 301 1.00 -0.04 -17.21
N THR A 302 -0.04 -0.30 -18.00
CA THR A 302 -0.75 -1.59 -18.02
C THR A 302 0.22 -2.77 -18.11
N GLY A 303 0.01 -3.79 -17.28
CA GLY A 303 0.85 -4.98 -17.18
C GLY A 303 2.03 -4.88 -16.20
N GLN A 304 2.35 -3.67 -15.73
CA GLN A 304 3.14 -3.48 -14.51
C GLN A 304 2.26 -3.71 -13.28
N GLY A 305 2.74 -3.41 -12.08
CA GLY A 305 1.92 -3.55 -10.88
C GLY A 305 1.94 -2.35 -9.95
N MET A 306 0.95 -2.35 -9.07
CA MET A 306 0.69 -1.31 -8.08
C MET A 306 -0.08 -1.93 -6.91
N HIS A 307 -0.26 -1.13 -5.87
CA HIS A 307 -1.03 -1.45 -4.67
C HIS A 307 -1.75 -0.18 -4.18
N GLY A 308 -2.36 -0.24 -3.00
CA GLY A 308 -2.99 0.92 -2.37
C GLY A 308 -4.49 1.03 -2.66
N THR A 309 -5.11 -0.01 -3.19
CA THR A 309 -6.56 -0.15 -3.23
C THR A 309 -7.10 -0.89 -1.99
N LEU A 310 -8.41 -0.91 -1.81
CA LEU A 310 -9.13 -1.77 -0.87
C LEU A 310 -9.64 -3.07 -1.52
N ASN A 311 -8.97 -3.56 -2.56
CA ASN A 311 -9.28 -4.87 -3.12
C ASN A 311 -8.57 -5.99 -2.33
N ARG A 312 -9.12 -7.21 -2.36
CA ARG A 312 -8.61 -8.30 -1.51
C ARG A 312 -7.19 -8.75 -1.85
N ALA A 313 -6.71 -8.55 -3.07
CA ALA A 313 -5.32 -8.83 -3.42
C ALA A 313 -4.35 -7.81 -2.78
N ASP A 314 -4.80 -6.58 -2.48
CA ASP A 314 -4.00 -5.53 -1.85
C ASP A 314 -4.10 -5.55 -0.31
N THR A 315 -5.27 -5.89 0.23
CA THR A 315 -5.50 -5.90 1.69
C THR A 315 -5.03 -7.18 2.37
N ARG A 316 -4.85 -8.26 1.60
CA ARG A 316 -4.41 -9.55 2.15
C ARG A 316 -2.89 -9.66 2.11
N ASN A 317 -2.28 -9.52 3.29
CA ASN A 317 -0.84 -9.71 3.44
C ASN A 317 -0.51 -11.17 3.75
N PHE A 318 0.69 -11.60 3.36
CA PHE A 318 1.28 -12.83 3.89
C PHE A 318 1.79 -12.58 5.32
N MET A 319 1.48 -13.48 6.25
CA MET A 319 2.00 -13.44 7.62
C MET A 319 2.38 -14.84 8.07
N ALA A 320 3.55 -14.95 8.70
CA ALA A 320 4.04 -16.16 9.33
C ALA A 320 4.88 -15.81 10.55
N ALA A 321 4.94 -16.73 11.51
CA ALA A 321 5.81 -16.59 12.68
C ALA A 321 6.50 -17.91 12.99
N ILE A 322 7.77 -17.84 13.41
CA ILE A 322 8.62 -19.00 13.71
C ILE A 322 9.40 -18.68 14.98
N GLY A 323 9.42 -19.58 15.94
CA GLY A 323 10.22 -19.41 17.15
C GLY A 323 9.69 -20.19 18.34
N PRO A 324 10.36 -20.08 19.50
CA PRO A 324 9.96 -20.79 20.73
C PRO A 324 8.61 -20.33 21.29
N SER A 325 8.17 -19.10 20.99
CA SER A 325 6.95 -18.54 21.58
C SER A 325 5.69 -18.87 20.78
N PHE A 326 5.83 -19.26 19.51
CA PHE A 326 4.72 -19.53 18.59
C PHE A 326 4.36 -21.01 18.49
N ARG A 327 3.09 -21.30 18.22
CA ARG A 327 2.60 -22.66 17.94
C ARG A 327 3.21 -23.20 16.65
N ARG A 328 3.55 -24.49 16.65
CA ARG A 328 4.07 -25.19 15.46
C ARG A 328 2.93 -25.77 14.62
N GLY A 329 3.07 -25.68 13.29
CA GLY A 329 2.10 -26.26 12.35
C GLY A 329 0.69 -25.68 12.47
N TYR A 330 0.56 -24.46 12.99
CA TYR A 330 -0.71 -23.82 13.28
C TYR A 330 -1.06 -22.80 12.21
N ALA A 331 -2.22 -22.96 11.59
CA ALA A 331 -2.84 -21.94 10.75
C ALA A 331 -3.87 -21.19 11.60
N ASP A 332 -3.60 -19.94 11.90
CA ASP A 332 -4.48 -19.11 12.70
C ASP A 332 -5.68 -18.63 11.87
N PRO A 333 -6.93 -18.98 12.24
CA PRO A 333 -8.12 -18.49 11.55
C PRO A 333 -8.50 -17.06 11.95
N THR A 334 -7.92 -16.53 13.04
CA THR A 334 -8.25 -15.20 13.57
C THR A 334 -7.63 -14.12 12.69
N PRO A 335 -8.33 -13.01 12.39
CA PRO A 335 -7.75 -11.93 11.61
C PRO A 335 -6.62 -11.24 12.39
N VAL A 336 -5.48 -11.04 11.71
CA VAL A 336 -4.28 -10.39 12.22
C VAL A 336 -3.81 -9.34 11.20
N SER A 337 -3.20 -8.26 11.68
CA SER A 337 -2.68 -7.17 10.85
C SER A 337 -1.26 -6.79 11.25
N ASN A 338 -0.60 -5.96 10.45
CA ASN A 338 0.71 -5.40 10.79
C ASN A 338 0.70 -4.63 12.12
N ALA A 339 -0.44 -4.06 12.52
CA ALA A 339 -0.58 -3.35 13.79
C ALA A 339 -0.43 -4.28 15.01
N ASP A 340 -0.63 -5.59 14.84
CA ASP A 340 -0.56 -6.59 15.90
C ASP A 340 0.86 -7.12 16.15
N ILE A 341 1.80 -6.88 15.21
CA ILE A 341 3.17 -7.40 15.29
C ILE A 341 3.89 -6.81 16.50
N ALA A 342 3.96 -5.48 16.60
CA ALA A 342 4.66 -4.79 17.69
C ALA A 342 4.11 -5.15 19.09
N PRO A 343 2.79 -5.11 19.38
CA PRO A 343 2.28 -5.51 20.69
C PRO A 343 2.51 -7.00 20.96
N THR A 344 2.46 -7.88 19.95
CA THR A 344 2.76 -9.31 20.13
C THR A 344 4.23 -9.54 20.51
N LEU A 345 5.18 -8.93 19.80
CA LEU A 345 6.60 -9.05 20.11
C LEU A 345 6.95 -8.40 21.46
N ALA A 346 6.34 -7.26 21.80
CA ALA A 346 6.52 -6.63 23.11
C ALA A 346 6.02 -7.54 24.24
N HIS A 347 4.86 -8.19 24.06
CA HIS A 347 4.32 -9.16 25.00
C HIS A 347 5.28 -10.34 25.23
N ILE A 348 5.82 -10.93 24.15
CA ILE A 348 6.81 -12.02 24.22
C ILE A 348 8.05 -11.60 25.01
N LEU A 349 8.53 -10.37 24.79
CA LEU A 349 9.71 -9.82 25.46
C LEU A 349 9.45 -9.34 26.89
N GLY A 350 8.21 -9.41 27.39
CA GLY A 350 7.83 -8.84 28.69
C GLY A 350 7.97 -7.32 28.75
N ILE A 351 7.94 -6.63 27.60
CA ILE A 351 8.05 -5.19 27.51
C ILE A 351 6.65 -4.59 27.59
N ASN A 352 6.44 -3.70 28.56
CA ASN A 352 5.23 -2.88 28.60
C ASN A 352 5.31 -1.81 27.50
N LEU A 353 4.53 -1.98 26.44
CA LEU A 353 4.43 -1.03 25.33
C LEU A 353 3.11 -0.26 25.44
N PRO A 354 3.09 0.93 26.06
CA PRO A 354 1.86 1.71 26.19
C PRO A 354 1.35 2.15 24.82
N ALA A 355 0.04 2.03 24.62
CA ALA A 355 -0.64 2.52 23.43
C ALA A 355 -0.45 4.04 23.24
N LYS A 356 -0.24 4.47 22.00
CA LYS A 356 -0.27 5.88 21.61
C LYS A 356 -1.53 6.13 20.77
N GLY A 357 -2.59 6.61 21.41
CA GLY A 357 -3.90 6.79 20.77
C GLY A 357 -4.72 5.49 20.68
N GLY A 358 -5.84 5.54 19.95
CA GLY A 358 -6.80 4.42 19.84
C GLY A 358 -6.55 3.47 18.66
N LEU A 359 -5.83 3.92 17.63
CA LEU A 359 -5.49 3.12 16.45
C LEU A 359 -4.28 2.23 16.74
N THR A 360 -4.53 1.12 17.42
CA THR A 360 -3.50 0.17 17.85
C THR A 360 -3.90 -1.24 17.49
N GLY A 361 -2.92 -2.15 17.36
CA GLY A 361 -3.23 -3.57 17.28
C GLY A 361 -3.57 -4.19 18.64
N ARG A 362 -3.56 -5.51 18.67
CA ARG A 362 -3.71 -6.38 19.83
C ARG A 362 -2.56 -7.39 19.87
N VAL A 363 -2.40 -8.05 21.02
CA VAL A 363 -1.54 -9.22 21.10
C VAL A 363 -2.24 -10.38 20.40
N ALA A 364 -1.59 -11.02 19.43
CA ALA A 364 -2.05 -12.24 18.76
C ALA A 364 -1.84 -13.48 19.65
N THR A 365 -2.47 -13.47 20.83
CA THR A 365 -2.29 -14.48 21.88
C THR A 365 -2.61 -15.90 21.42
N GLU A 366 -3.57 -16.05 20.50
CA GLU A 366 -4.02 -17.31 19.92
C GLU A 366 -2.91 -18.04 19.14
N ALA A 367 -1.94 -17.29 18.59
CA ALA A 367 -0.80 -17.83 17.85
C ALA A 367 0.32 -18.31 18.79
N LEU A 368 0.31 -17.89 20.05
CA LEU A 368 1.34 -18.23 21.04
C LEU A 368 1.12 -19.63 21.64
N VAL A 369 2.21 -20.26 22.10
CA VAL A 369 2.15 -21.54 22.82
C VAL A 369 1.26 -21.40 24.06
N GLY A 370 0.28 -22.30 24.20
CA GLY A 370 -0.69 -22.24 25.30
C GLY A 370 -1.77 -21.16 25.15
N GLY A 371 -1.78 -20.41 24.04
CA GLY A 371 -2.81 -19.43 23.71
C GLY A 371 -4.23 -20.01 23.67
N LYS A 372 -5.25 -19.17 23.56
CA LYS A 372 -6.63 -19.61 23.35
C LYS A 372 -7.19 -18.95 22.09
N PRO A 373 -8.14 -19.58 21.39
CA PRO A 373 -8.82 -18.95 20.27
C PRO A 373 -9.42 -17.60 20.69
N VAL A 374 -9.22 -16.58 19.85
CA VAL A 374 -9.86 -15.27 20.02
C VAL A 374 -11.12 -15.23 19.17
N PRO A 375 -12.30 -14.95 19.75
CA PRO A 375 -13.52 -14.80 18.97
C PRO A 375 -13.39 -13.63 18.00
N PHE A 376 -13.83 -13.84 16.77
CA PHE A 376 -13.88 -12.82 15.74
C PHE A 376 -15.18 -12.94 14.94
N GLN A 377 -15.58 -11.85 14.29
CA GLN A 377 -16.81 -11.82 13.51
C GLN A 377 -16.64 -10.98 12.24
N ALA A 378 -17.22 -11.44 11.15
CA ALA A 378 -17.34 -10.64 9.93
C ALA A 378 -18.39 -9.54 10.11
N ARG A 379 -18.15 -8.40 9.47
CA ARG A 379 -18.95 -7.18 9.52
C ARG A 379 -19.01 -6.54 8.14
N ILE A 380 -20.08 -5.77 7.93
CA ILE A 380 -20.27 -4.97 6.73
C ILE A 380 -20.77 -3.60 7.15
N ARG A 381 -20.15 -2.55 6.63
CA ARG A 381 -20.63 -1.16 6.74
C ARG A 381 -20.97 -0.63 5.36
N ARG A 382 -22.03 0.17 5.25
CA ARG A 382 -22.54 0.74 3.99
C ARG A 382 -22.86 2.21 4.19
N SER A 383 -22.57 3.01 3.18
CA SER A 383 -23.05 4.39 3.09
C SER A 383 -24.52 4.44 2.66
N ASP A 384 -25.12 5.63 2.80
CA ASP A 384 -26.28 6.00 2.00
C ASP A 384 -25.95 5.99 0.50
N ALA A 385 -26.96 5.87 -0.34
CA ALA A 385 -26.78 5.85 -1.79
C ALA A 385 -26.55 7.27 -2.32
N ALA A 386 -25.55 7.43 -3.19
CA ALA A 386 -25.45 8.59 -4.06
C ALA A 386 -26.67 8.67 -5.00
N ALA A 387 -26.84 9.80 -5.69
CA ALA A 387 -27.96 10.03 -6.61
C ALA A 387 -28.06 8.96 -7.73
N ASN A 388 -26.93 8.39 -8.15
CA ASN A 388 -26.88 7.33 -9.16
C ASN A 388 -26.97 5.90 -8.57
N GLY A 389 -27.27 5.78 -7.27
CA GLY A 389 -27.43 4.50 -6.56
C GLY A 389 -26.13 3.89 -6.03
N GLN A 390 -24.96 4.44 -6.35
CA GLN A 390 -23.67 3.93 -5.83
C GLN A 390 -23.60 4.06 -4.31
N ARG A 391 -22.99 3.06 -3.67
CA ARG A 391 -22.75 3.01 -2.21
C ARG A 391 -21.34 2.55 -1.95
N THR A 392 -20.61 3.27 -1.11
CA THR A 392 -19.34 2.76 -0.56
C THR A 392 -19.67 1.69 0.49
N VAL A 393 -19.15 0.49 0.28
CA VAL A 393 -19.31 -0.68 1.15
C VAL A 393 -17.94 -1.09 1.68
N LEU A 394 -17.88 -1.45 2.96
CA LEU A 394 -16.68 -1.97 3.60
C LEU A 394 -16.98 -3.33 4.23
N GLN A 395 -16.26 -4.36 3.81
CA GLN A 395 -16.21 -5.67 4.45
C GLN A 395 -14.96 -5.76 5.33
N TYR A 396 -15.17 -6.13 6.59
CA TYR A 396 -14.10 -6.21 7.57
C TYR A 396 -14.43 -7.27 8.62
N GLN A 397 -13.43 -7.66 9.39
CA GLN A 397 -13.58 -8.52 10.54
C GLN A 397 -13.25 -7.75 11.81
N GLU A 398 -13.86 -8.16 12.91
CA GLU A 398 -13.63 -7.59 14.23
C GLU A 398 -13.15 -8.69 15.17
N ALA A 399 -12.00 -8.47 15.82
CA ALA A 399 -11.47 -9.35 16.86
C ALA A 399 -10.90 -8.50 18.01
N ALA A 400 -11.32 -8.80 19.25
CA ALA A 400 -10.91 -8.06 20.46
C ALA A 400 -11.00 -6.52 20.31
N GLY A 401 -12.06 -6.01 19.68
CA GLY A 401 -12.28 -4.57 19.47
C GLY A 401 -11.34 -3.92 18.44
N ARG A 402 -10.68 -4.72 17.59
CA ARG A 402 -9.85 -4.25 16.46
C ARG A 402 -10.49 -4.62 15.13
N PHE A 403 -10.30 -3.76 14.13
CA PHE A 403 -10.86 -3.92 12.79
C PHE A 403 -9.81 -4.38 11.79
N TYR A 404 -10.19 -5.31 10.94
CA TYR A 404 -9.34 -5.95 9.93
C TYR A 404 -10.04 -5.90 8.58
N PHE A 405 -9.53 -5.10 7.66
CA PHE A 405 -10.21 -4.84 6.40
C PHE A 405 -10.04 -6.01 5.42
N ASP A 406 -11.15 -6.49 4.87
CA ASP A 406 -11.13 -7.53 3.83
C ASP A 406 -11.20 -6.90 2.44
N ALA A 407 -12.23 -6.09 2.18
CA ALA A 407 -12.37 -5.37 0.92
C ALA A 407 -13.27 -4.14 1.10
N GLY A 408 -13.11 -3.12 0.27
CA GLY A 408 -13.88 -1.89 0.32
C GLY A 408 -14.08 -1.25 -1.04
N GLY A 409 -15.26 -0.67 -1.25
CA GLY A 409 -15.63 0.05 -2.46
C GLY A 409 -17.07 -0.19 -2.91
N PHE A 410 -17.30 -0.09 -4.21
CA PHE A 410 -18.61 -0.08 -4.85
C PHE A 410 -18.86 -1.51 -5.30
N PRO A 411 -20.06 -2.06 -5.01
CA PRO A 411 -20.41 -3.40 -5.46
C PRO A 411 -20.19 -3.59 -6.97
N GLY A 412 -19.48 -4.66 -7.33
CA GLY A 412 -19.12 -4.97 -8.72
C GLY A 412 -17.89 -4.23 -9.27
N ARG A 413 -17.21 -3.40 -8.46
CA ARG A 413 -15.98 -2.68 -8.85
C ARG A 413 -14.76 -2.98 -7.96
N THR A 414 -14.87 -3.88 -6.99
CA THR A 414 -13.76 -4.26 -6.11
C THR A 414 -13.61 -5.78 -6.03
N VAL A 415 -12.41 -6.29 -6.33
CA VAL A 415 -12.07 -7.71 -6.12
C VAL A 415 -12.20 -8.07 -4.64
N GLY A 416 -12.92 -9.14 -4.35
CA GLY A 416 -13.16 -9.63 -2.99
C GLY A 416 -14.30 -8.96 -2.25
N LEU A 417 -14.91 -7.91 -2.81
CA LEU A 417 -16.12 -7.32 -2.27
C LEU A 417 -17.35 -8.14 -2.72
N THR A 418 -17.88 -8.96 -1.83
CA THR A 418 -19.05 -9.82 -2.09
C THR A 418 -20.36 -9.20 -1.62
N ALA A 419 -20.28 -8.19 -0.75
CA ALA A 419 -21.42 -7.45 -0.27
C ALA A 419 -21.98 -6.52 -1.36
N LYS A 420 -23.30 -6.59 -1.57
CA LYS A 420 -24.05 -5.63 -2.39
C LYS A 420 -24.56 -4.46 -1.55
#